data_AF-R0B7Y8-F1
#
_entry.id   AF-R0B7Y8-F1
#
_cell.length_a   1.000
_cell.length_b   1.000
_cell.length_c   1.000
_cell.angle_alpha   90.00
_cell.angle_beta   90.00
_cell.angle_gamma   90.00
#
_symmetry.space_group_name_H-M   'P 1'
#
loop_
_entity.id
_entity.type
_entity.pdbx_description
1 polymer ?
#
loop_
_entity_poly.entity_id
_entity_poly.type
_entity_poly.pdbx_seq_one_letter_code
_entity_poly.pdbx_strand_id
1 'polypeptide(L)'
;MKSIALIHTVKSVASGFDDSLRNYLGYEVKIHNLWDDFLANNPNEIGEFTIQNRNRLFCDMKAQELTGADIIVTTCSTLTPAVELIRPFIQVPVIAIDDAMARRSVLYGKRIMVMATAESTVGPTVSKIKAEADKAGREADISTCVCMDAFFAMKAMDMKKHDMILREKAGELKGYDCIVLAQASMAHLEDETASITGCPVLTSPRLCMEEIKKKLEEI
;
A
#
# COMPACT_ATOMS: atom_id res chain seq x y z
N MET A 1 -26.53 4.39 -5.34
CA MET A 1 -25.22 5.06 -5.38
C MET A 1 -24.20 4.09 -4.82
N LYS A 2 -23.06 3.91 -5.50
CA LYS A 2 -22.02 3.00 -5.03
C LYS A 2 -21.41 3.46 -3.70
N SER A 3 -21.03 2.53 -2.84
CA SER A 3 -20.49 2.80 -1.50
C SER A 3 -19.14 2.11 -1.28
N ILE A 4 -18.21 2.83 -0.65
CA ILE A 4 -16.86 2.35 -0.33
C ILE A 4 -16.63 2.57 1.16
N ALA A 5 -16.08 1.57 1.83
CA ALA A 5 -15.61 1.67 3.20
C ALA A 5 -14.08 1.70 3.22
N LEU A 6 -13.48 2.73 3.78
CA LEU A 6 -12.03 2.91 3.89
C LEU A 6 -11.59 2.68 5.35
N ILE A 7 -10.55 1.86 5.53
CA ILE A 7 -9.89 1.64 6.81
C ILE A 7 -8.47 2.22 6.72
N HIS A 8 -8.22 3.20 7.56
CA HIS A 8 -6.95 3.90 7.68
C HIS A 8 -6.31 3.64 9.03
N THR A 9 -4.99 3.71 9.08
CA THR A 9 -4.22 3.67 10.34
C THR A 9 -3.35 4.91 10.54
N VAL A 10 -3.10 5.67 9.48
CA VAL A 10 -2.24 6.86 9.51
C VAL A 10 -3.06 8.09 9.14
N LYS A 11 -3.01 9.12 10.00
CA LYS A 11 -3.76 10.36 9.84
C LYS A 11 -3.56 11.03 8.49
N SER A 12 -2.31 11.14 8.03
CA SER A 12 -2.00 11.80 6.75
C SER A 12 -2.64 11.10 5.56
N VAL A 13 -2.74 9.76 5.58
CA VAL A 13 -3.42 8.99 4.55
C VAL A 13 -4.94 9.16 4.67
N ALA A 14 -5.49 9.06 5.88
CA ALA A 14 -6.92 9.26 6.14
C ALA A 14 -7.41 10.64 5.68
N SER A 15 -6.60 11.69 5.86
CA SER A 15 -6.96 13.05 5.49
C SER A 15 -6.94 13.34 3.98
N GLY A 16 -6.35 12.48 3.14
CA GLY A 16 -6.18 12.79 1.70
C GLY A 16 -6.61 11.70 0.74
N PHE A 17 -6.71 10.44 1.18
CA PHE A 17 -7.03 9.32 0.29
C PHE A 17 -8.47 9.39 -0.24
N ASP A 18 -9.45 9.80 0.60
CA ASP A 18 -10.85 10.01 0.19
C ASP A 18 -10.94 11.01 -0.96
N ASP A 19 -10.41 12.22 -0.78
CA ASP A 19 -10.40 13.26 -1.81
C ASP A 19 -9.69 12.80 -3.09
N SER A 20 -8.55 12.13 -2.95
CA SER A 20 -7.80 11.61 -4.10
C SER A 20 -8.60 10.55 -4.86
N LEU A 21 -9.28 9.66 -4.13
CA LEU A 21 -10.13 8.62 -4.72
C LEU A 21 -11.33 9.24 -5.43
N ARG A 22 -12.02 10.21 -4.82
CA ARG A 22 -13.14 10.92 -5.47
C ARG A 22 -12.71 11.60 -6.77
N ASN A 23 -11.58 12.32 -6.72
CA ASN A 23 -11.01 12.98 -7.89
C ASN A 23 -10.64 11.98 -8.99
N TYR A 24 -10.08 10.83 -8.62
CA TYR A 24 -9.72 9.77 -9.56
C TYR A 24 -10.95 9.12 -10.22
N LEU A 25 -12.00 8.83 -9.44
CA LEU A 25 -13.21 8.19 -9.96
C LEU A 25 -13.97 9.12 -10.91
N GLY A 26 -14.08 10.41 -10.59
CA GLY A 26 -14.76 11.40 -11.42
C GLY A 26 -16.30 11.30 -11.41
N TYR A 27 -16.87 10.51 -10.48
CA TYR A 27 -18.30 10.39 -10.26
C TYR A 27 -18.63 10.26 -8.76
N GLU A 28 -19.90 10.46 -8.42
CA GLU A 28 -20.35 10.46 -7.03
C GLU A 28 -20.35 9.04 -6.44
N VAL A 29 -19.69 8.89 -5.29
CA VAL A 29 -19.67 7.68 -4.47
C VAL A 29 -19.87 8.04 -3.01
N LYS A 30 -20.54 7.15 -2.26
CA LYS A 30 -20.60 7.25 -0.81
C LYS A 30 -19.32 6.66 -0.22
N ILE A 31 -18.64 7.40 0.65
CA ILE A 31 -17.41 6.89 1.31
C ILE A 31 -17.62 6.92 2.83
N HIS A 32 -17.37 5.79 3.46
CA HIS A 32 -17.34 5.60 4.91
C HIS A 32 -15.88 5.50 5.33
N ASN A 33 -15.46 6.31 6.31
CA ASN A 33 -14.08 6.30 6.79
C ASN A 33 -14.03 5.74 8.21
N LEU A 34 -13.11 4.82 8.44
CA LEU A 34 -12.68 4.38 9.76
C LEU A 34 -11.19 4.66 9.90
N TRP A 35 -10.81 5.37 10.95
CA TRP A 35 -9.41 5.57 11.30
C TRP A 35 -9.13 4.90 12.64
N ASP A 36 -8.31 3.84 12.61
CA ASP A 36 -7.81 3.14 13.78
C ASP A 36 -6.28 3.24 13.82
N ASP A 37 -5.78 4.24 14.53
CA ASP A 37 -4.34 4.49 14.66
C ASP A 37 -3.63 3.47 15.55
N PHE A 38 -4.36 2.79 16.44
CA PHE A 38 -3.81 1.72 17.27
C PHE A 38 -3.22 0.59 16.42
N LEU A 39 -3.86 0.24 15.30
CA LEU A 39 -3.35 -0.77 14.36
C LEU A 39 -2.00 -0.39 13.70
N ALA A 40 -1.58 0.87 13.74
CA ALA A 40 -0.22 1.27 13.37
C ALA A 40 0.69 1.52 14.57
N ASN A 41 0.21 2.21 15.61
CA ASN A 41 1.01 2.62 16.75
C ASN A 41 1.48 1.41 17.56
N ASN A 42 0.58 0.49 17.88
CA ASN A 42 0.90 -0.64 18.75
C ASN A 42 1.97 -1.57 18.12
N PRO A 43 1.87 -2.02 16.85
CA PRO A 43 2.94 -2.79 16.21
C PRO A 43 4.28 -2.06 16.13
N ASN A 44 4.28 -0.73 15.97
CA ASN A 44 5.51 0.05 15.98
C ASN A 44 6.15 0.13 17.38
N GLU A 45 5.35 0.08 18.45
CA GLU A 45 5.83 0.08 19.84
C GLU A 45 6.34 -1.29 20.29
N ILE A 46 5.64 -2.37 19.94
CA ILE A 46 5.96 -3.73 20.39
C ILE A 46 6.84 -4.51 19.41
N GLY A 47 6.95 -4.05 18.16
CA GLY A 47 7.77 -4.66 17.10
C GLY A 47 7.08 -5.80 16.33
N GLU A 48 5.81 -6.10 16.59
CA GLU A 48 5.07 -7.16 15.90
C GLU A 48 3.58 -6.83 15.73
N PHE A 49 2.95 -7.38 14.69
CA PHE A 49 1.50 -7.30 14.49
C PHE A 49 0.83 -8.53 15.12
N THR A 50 0.37 -8.37 16.36
CA THR A 50 -0.10 -9.47 17.22
C THR A 50 -1.44 -10.06 16.79
N ILE A 51 -1.82 -11.18 17.41
CA ILE A 51 -3.17 -11.77 17.29
C ILE A 51 -4.24 -10.76 17.73
N GLN A 52 -3.95 -9.92 18.73
CA GLN A 52 -4.85 -8.88 19.20
C GLN A 52 -5.05 -7.79 18.14
N ASN A 53 -3.99 -7.37 17.44
CA ASN A 53 -4.11 -6.46 16.31
C ASN A 53 -4.92 -7.09 15.17
N ARG A 54 -4.73 -8.39 14.89
CA ARG A 54 -5.52 -9.13 13.89
C ARG A 54 -7.00 -9.19 14.25
N ASN A 55 -7.33 -9.52 15.50
CA ASN A 55 -8.71 -9.55 15.98
C ASN A 55 -9.37 -8.17 15.90
N ARG A 56 -8.62 -7.12 16.23
CA ARG A 56 -9.09 -5.74 16.10
C ARG A 56 -9.37 -5.37 14.65
N LEU A 57 -8.44 -5.65 13.73
CA LEU A 57 -8.65 -5.44 12.30
C LEU A 57 -9.86 -6.23 11.77
N PHE A 58 -10.06 -7.47 12.23
CA PHE A 58 -11.25 -8.24 11.88
C PHE A 58 -12.54 -7.53 12.30
N CYS A 59 -12.59 -7.02 13.54
CA CYS A 59 -13.73 -6.24 14.02
C CYS A 59 -13.95 -4.96 13.21
N ASP A 60 -12.88 -4.24 12.85
CA ASP A 60 -12.93 -3.03 12.03
C ASP A 60 -13.51 -3.32 10.64
N MET A 61 -13.05 -4.40 10.00
CA MET A 61 -13.56 -4.85 8.71
C MET A 61 -15.02 -5.30 8.80
N LYS A 62 -15.42 -5.97 9.89
CA LYS A 62 -16.82 -6.31 10.14
C LYS A 62 -17.70 -5.08 10.39
N ALA A 63 -17.21 -4.09 11.13
CA ALA A 63 -17.92 -2.83 11.31
C ALA A 63 -18.09 -2.10 9.98
N GLN A 64 -17.09 -2.11 9.11
CA GLN A 64 -17.18 -1.55 7.76
C GLN A 64 -18.15 -2.31 6.86
N GLU A 65 -18.18 -3.64 6.92
CA GLU A 65 -19.18 -4.47 6.22
C GLU A 65 -20.61 -4.07 6.61
N LEU A 66 -20.86 -3.82 7.90
CA LEU A 66 -22.15 -3.39 8.43
C LEU A 66 -22.60 -1.99 7.98
N THR A 67 -21.72 -1.20 7.34
CA THR A 67 -22.14 0.07 6.71
C THR A 67 -22.96 -0.14 5.43
N GLY A 68 -23.00 -1.36 4.89
CA GLY A 68 -23.57 -1.66 3.58
C GLY A 68 -22.70 -1.14 2.43
N ALA A 69 -21.37 -1.11 2.63
CA ALA A 69 -20.41 -0.75 1.58
C ALA A 69 -20.35 -1.83 0.50
N ASP A 70 -20.28 -1.44 -0.78
CA ASP A 70 -20.06 -2.37 -1.89
C ASP A 70 -18.64 -2.96 -1.87
N ILE A 71 -17.66 -2.21 -1.35
CA ILE A 71 -16.25 -2.60 -1.26
C ILE A 71 -15.64 -2.06 0.04
N ILE A 72 -14.77 -2.85 0.67
CA ILE A 72 -13.88 -2.41 1.76
C ILE A 72 -12.46 -2.24 1.23
N VAL A 73 -11.80 -1.15 1.60
CA VAL A 73 -10.41 -0.86 1.24
C VAL A 73 -9.59 -0.61 2.50
N THR A 74 -8.43 -1.25 2.61
CA THR A 74 -7.45 -0.95 3.66
C THR A 74 -6.28 -0.16 3.07
N THR A 75 -5.95 0.98 3.66
CA THR A 75 -4.96 1.92 3.10
C THR A 75 -3.57 1.83 3.74
N CYS A 76 -3.24 0.68 4.35
CA CYS A 76 -1.97 0.48 5.06
C CYS A 76 -1.40 -0.91 4.75
N SER A 77 -0.24 -0.94 4.07
CA SER A 77 0.42 -2.18 3.64
C SER A 77 0.83 -3.09 4.80
N THR A 78 1.06 -2.54 6.00
CA THR A 78 1.36 -3.34 7.21
C THR A 78 0.19 -4.24 7.59
N LEU A 79 -1.05 -3.86 7.24
CA LEU A 79 -2.24 -4.67 7.50
C LEU A 79 -2.39 -5.84 6.52
N THR A 80 -1.78 -5.76 5.33
CA THR A 80 -2.03 -6.69 4.21
C THR A 80 -1.88 -8.16 4.58
N PRO A 81 -0.85 -8.61 5.33
CA PRO A 81 -0.76 -10.01 5.76
C PRO A 81 -1.97 -10.46 6.60
N ALA A 82 -2.50 -9.60 7.46
CA ALA A 82 -3.69 -9.89 8.24
C ALA A 82 -4.96 -9.81 7.39
N VAL A 83 -5.03 -8.87 6.43
CA VAL A 83 -6.14 -8.75 5.47
C VAL A 83 -6.32 -10.03 4.67
N GLU A 84 -5.24 -10.65 4.17
CA GLU A 84 -5.33 -11.92 3.43
C GLU A 84 -5.99 -13.04 4.25
N LEU A 85 -5.72 -13.10 5.56
CA LEU A 85 -6.30 -14.10 6.46
C LEU A 85 -7.76 -13.78 6.81
N ILE A 86 -8.14 -12.52 6.80
CA ILE A 86 -9.48 -12.05 7.17
C ILE A 86 -10.44 -12.05 5.97
N ARG A 87 -9.94 -11.74 4.77
CA ARG A 87 -10.73 -11.59 3.53
C ARG A 87 -11.75 -12.72 3.30
N PRO A 88 -11.45 -14.01 3.52
CA PRO A 88 -12.43 -15.09 3.36
C PRO A 88 -13.66 -15.02 4.28
N PHE A 89 -13.59 -14.26 5.36
CA PHE A 89 -14.66 -14.10 6.35
C PHE A 89 -15.51 -12.84 6.13
N ILE A 90 -15.20 -12.04 5.10
CA ILE A 90 -15.91 -10.81 4.74
C ILE A 90 -16.72 -11.06 3.46
N GLN A 91 -17.99 -10.66 3.45
CA GLN A 91 -18.97 -10.92 2.40
C GLN A 91 -18.81 -9.99 1.20
N VAL A 92 -18.24 -8.80 1.40
CA VAL A 92 -17.99 -7.82 0.35
C VAL A 92 -16.51 -7.85 -0.10
N PRO A 93 -16.19 -7.50 -1.36
CA PRO A 93 -14.82 -7.41 -1.82
C PRO A 93 -13.93 -6.56 -0.91
N VAL A 94 -12.75 -7.08 -0.58
CA VAL A 94 -11.74 -6.38 0.22
C VAL A 94 -10.49 -6.13 -0.62
N ILE A 95 -10.13 -4.86 -0.79
CA ILE A 95 -8.91 -4.42 -1.48
C ILE A 95 -7.90 -3.91 -0.45
N ALA A 96 -6.70 -4.47 -0.44
CA ALA A 96 -5.56 -3.88 0.23
C ALA A 96 -4.82 -2.94 -0.71
N ILE A 97 -4.29 -1.82 -0.21
CA ILE A 97 -3.69 -0.78 -1.04
C ILE A 97 -2.56 -1.29 -1.96
N ASP A 98 -1.85 -2.33 -1.54
CA ASP A 98 -0.72 -2.92 -2.26
C ASP A 98 -1.08 -4.16 -3.11
N ASP A 99 -2.36 -4.57 -3.15
CA ASP A 99 -2.82 -5.74 -3.92
C ASP A 99 -2.47 -5.64 -5.41
N ALA A 100 -2.94 -4.58 -6.07
CA ALA A 100 -2.65 -4.34 -7.48
C ALA A 100 -1.16 -4.11 -7.75
N MET A 101 -0.48 -3.40 -6.85
CA MET A 101 0.96 -3.13 -6.98
C MET A 101 1.78 -4.42 -6.94
N ALA A 102 1.52 -5.30 -5.98
CA ALA A 102 2.21 -6.58 -5.87
C ALA A 102 1.95 -7.47 -7.09
N ARG A 103 0.68 -7.62 -7.50
CA ARG A 103 0.32 -8.39 -8.72
C ARG A 103 0.99 -7.84 -9.96
N ARG A 104 1.11 -6.52 -10.09
CA ARG A 104 1.71 -5.88 -11.27
C ARG A 104 3.24 -5.99 -11.25
N SER A 105 3.87 -5.95 -10.07
CA SER A 105 5.33 -6.05 -9.94
C SER A 105 5.89 -7.34 -10.56
N VAL A 106 5.23 -8.48 -10.28
CA VAL A 106 5.66 -9.79 -10.79
C VAL A 106 5.43 -9.96 -12.30
N LEU A 107 4.75 -9.01 -12.93
CA LEU A 107 4.55 -9.00 -14.39
C LEU A 107 5.74 -8.46 -15.17
N TYR A 108 6.56 -7.59 -14.56
CA TYR A 108 7.67 -6.91 -15.24
C TYR A 108 8.94 -7.76 -15.38
N GLY A 109 9.15 -8.73 -14.49
CA GLY A 109 10.31 -9.60 -14.54
C GLY A 109 10.60 -10.26 -13.19
N LYS A 110 11.77 -10.88 -13.10
CA LYS A 110 12.20 -11.63 -11.91
C LYS A 110 12.84 -10.72 -10.86
N ARG A 111 13.63 -9.73 -11.27
CA ARG A 111 14.44 -8.89 -10.37
C ARG A 111 13.65 -7.68 -9.93
N ILE A 112 13.16 -7.69 -8.70
CA ILE A 112 12.29 -6.64 -8.15
C ILE A 112 13.04 -5.93 -7.03
N MET A 113 13.14 -4.60 -7.09
CA MET A 113 13.66 -3.80 -5.98
C MET A 113 12.51 -3.19 -5.19
N VAL A 114 12.46 -3.45 -3.88
CA VAL A 114 11.53 -2.82 -2.94
C VAL A 114 12.27 -1.70 -2.21
N MET A 115 11.91 -0.46 -2.52
CA MET A 115 12.44 0.73 -1.85
C MET A 115 11.45 1.21 -0.80
N ALA A 116 11.94 1.44 0.42
CA ALA A 116 11.16 1.92 1.55
C ALA A 116 11.96 2.96 2.34
N THR A 117 11.29 3.75 3.16
CA THR A 117 11.88 4.61 4.20
C THR A 117 11.69 3.99 5.60
N ALA A 118 10.67 3.17 5.81
CA ALA A 118 10.38 2.49 7.07
C ALA A 118 10.61 0.97 6.96
N GLU A 119 11.44 0.43 7.86
CA GLU A 119 11.77 -1.00 7.96
C GLU A 119 10.51 -1.88 8.10
N SER A 120 9.54 -1.43 8.89
CA SER A 120 8.29 -2.16 9.17
C SER A 120 7.44 -2.43 7.93
N THR A 121 7.67 -1.73 6.82
CA THR A 121 6.95 -1.94 5.56
C THR A 121 7.60 -3.01 4.69
N VAL A 122 8.91 -3.25 4.83
CA VAL A 122 9.67 -4.14 3.94
C VAL A 122 9.17 -5.58 4.00
N GLY A 123 9.10 -6.16 5.20
CA GLY A 123 8.66 -7.55 5.39
C GLY A 123 7.27 -7.84 4.79
N PRO A 124 6.23 -7.03 5.12
CA PRO A 124 4.91 -7.16 4.52
C PRO A 124 4.92 -7.07 2.98
N THR A 125 5.57 -6.05 2.41
CA THR A 125 5.60 -5.86 0.94
C THR A 125 6.33 -7.00 0.23
N VAL A 126 7.49 -7.43 0.73
CA VAL A 126 8.25 -8.57 0.16
C VAL A 126 7.42 -9.85 0.22
N SER A 127 6.77 -10.12 1.36
CA SER A 127 5.94 -11.32 1.53
C SER A 127 4.76 -11.32 0.57
N LYS A 128 4.13 -10.17 0.36
CA LYS A 128 3.01 -9.99 -0.57
C LYS A 128 3.44 -10.22 -2.02
N ILE A 129 4.57 -9.63 -2.45
CA ILE A 129 5.10 -9.83 -3.81
C ILE A 129 5.45 -11.31 -4.04
N LYS A 130 6.08 -12.00 -3.07
CA LYS A 130 6.35 -13.44 -3.16
C LYS A 130 5.07 -14.26 -3.34
N ALA A 131 4.05 -13.98 -2.53
CA ALA A 131 2.77 -14.68 -2.63
C ALA A 131 2.10 -14.48 -4.00
N GLU A 132 2.18 -13.28 -4.59
CA GLU A 132 1.66 -13.03 -5.95
C GLU A 132 2.54 -13.69 -7.03
N ALA A 133 3.85 -13.80 -6.83
CA ALA A 133 4.75 -14.53 -7.72
C ALA A 133 4.41 -16.04 -7.75
N ASP A 134 4.22 -16.63 -6.56
CA ASP A 134 3.81 -18.03 -6.41
C ASP A 134 2.46 -18.30 -7.08
N LYS A 135 1.46 -17.44 -6.88
CA LYS A 135 0.15 -17.52 -7.55
C LYS A 135 0.28 -17.43 -9.07
N ALA A 136 1.22 -16.64 -9.57
CA ALA A 136 1.46 -16.46 -11.00
C ALA A 136 2.37 -17.54 -11.61
N GLY A 137 2.93 -18.45 -10.81
CA GLY A 137 3.91 -19.44 -11.26
C GLY A 137 5.21 -18.80 -11.76
N ARG A 138 5.64 -17.71 -11.12
CA ARG A 138 6.81 -16.91 -11.51
C ARG A 138 7.84 -16.87 -10.39
N GLU A 139 9.10 -16.75 -10.76
CA GLU A 139 10.17 -16.46 -9.81
C GLU A 139 10.22 -14.96 -9.50
N ALA A 140 10.43 -14.61 -8.22
CA ALA A 140 10.68 -13.25 -7.78
C ALA A 140 11.97 -13.20 -6.93
N ASP A 141 13.01 -12.62 -7.50
CA ASP A 141 14.27 -12.27 -6.84
C ASP A 141 14.16 -10.82 -6.32
N ILE A 142 13.79 -10.70 -5.05
CA ILE A 142 13.42 -9.43 -4.44
C ILE A 142 14.58 -8.90 -3.61
N SER A 143 15.11 -7.74 -4.02
CA SER A 143 16.07 -6.95 -3.24
C SER A 143 15.36 -5.82 -2.50
N THR A 144 15.94 -5.35 -1.40
CA THR A 144 15.35 -4.29 -0.58
C THR A 144 16.33 -3.14 -0.37
N CYS A 145 15.81 -1.92 -0.29
CA CYS A 145 16.56 -0.70 0.00
C CYS A 145 15.79 0.15 1.00
N VAL A 146 16.34 0.35 2.20
CA VAL A 146 15.72 1.15 3.25
C VAL A 146 16.45 2.47 3.43
N CYS A 147 15.76 3.57 3.17
CA CYS A 147 16.25 4.93 3.28
C CYS A 147 15.78 5.54 4.61
N MET A 148 16.34 5.08 5.72
CA MET A 148 15.91 5.50 7.08
C MET A 148 16.04 7.02 7.30
N ASP A 149 17.05 7.66 6.72
CA ASP A 149 17.21 9.12 6.81
C ASP A 149 16.07 9.89 6.14
N ALA A 150 15.48 9.34 5.07
CA ALA A 150 14.31 9.92 4.43
C ALA A 150 13.08 9.83 5.35
N PHE A 151 12.93 8.74 6.12
CA PHE A 151 11.86 8.63 7.11
C PHE A 151 11.97 9.71 8.19
N PHE A 152 13.17 9.97 8.72
CA PHE A 152 13.38 11.04 9.68
C PHE A 152 13.11 12.43 9.10
N ALA A 153 13.52 12.67 7.84
CA ALA A 153 13.21 13.92 7.14
C ALA A 153 11.69 14.13 7.00
N MET A 154 10.95 13.10 6.58
CA MET A 154 9.48 13.14 6.52
C MET A 154 8.84 13.40 7.89
N LYS A 155 9.34 12.76 8.96
CA LYS A 155 8.85 13.00 10.33
C LYS A 155 9.10 14.43 10.81
N ALA A 156 10.18 15.05 10.35
CA ALA A 156 10.49 16.46 10.58
C ALA A 156 9.76 17.41 9.60
N MET A 157 8.85 16.90 8.77
CA MET A 157 8.13 17.65 7.73
C MET A 157 9.05 18.27 6.66
N ASP A 158 10.28 17.76 6.51
CA ASP A 158 11.25 18.17 5.49
C ASP A 158 11.15 17.26 4.26
N MET A 159 10.09 17.48 3.47
CA MET A 159 9.86 16.70 2.25
C MET A 159 10.93 16.94 1.17
N LYS A 160 11.58 18.11 1.17
CA LYS A 160 12.68 18.38 0.22
C LYS A 160 13.86 17.47 0.49
N LYS A 161 14.27 17.32 1.76
CA LYS A 161 15.34 16.40 2.14
C LYS A 161 14.93 14.94 1.95
N HIS A 162 13.69 14.57 2.29
CA HIS A 162 13.14 13.24 2.01
C HIS A 162 13.32 12.88 0.53
N ASP A 163 12.86 13.74 -0.38
CA ASP A 163 12.90 13.46 -1.81
C ASP A 163 14.32 13.44 -2.37
N MET A 164 15.20 14.32 -1.89
CA MET A 164 16.62 14.33 -2.28
C MET A 164 17.30 12.99 -1.98
N ILE A 165 17.13 12.46 -0.76
CA ILE A 165 17.71 11.17 -0.35
C ILE A 165 17.20 10.03 -1.24
N LEU A 166 15.90 10.03 -1.54
CA LEU A 166 15.30 9.01 -2.41
C LEU A 166 15.83 9.07 -3.84
N ARG A 167 16.02 10.28 -4.41
CA ARG A 167 16.63 10.44 -5.74
C ARG A 167 18.07 9.93 -5.80
N GLU A 168 18.87 10.30 -4.81
CA GLU A 168 20.27 9.85 -4.71
C GLU A 168 20.34 8.32 -4.67
N LYS A 169 19.52 7.71 -3.80
CA LYS A 169 19.45 6.26 -3.69
C LYS A 169 18.92 5.59 -4.95
N ALA A 170 17.92 6.16 -5.62
CA ALA A 170 17.45 5.68 -6.91
C ALA A 170 18.55 5.65 -7.96
N GLY A 171 19.47 6.63 -7.98
CA GLY A 171 20.61 6.65 -8.91
C GLY A 171 21.61 5.49 -8.74
N GLU A 172 21.61 4.85 -7.57
CA GLU A 172 22.42 3.66 -7.27
C GLU A 172 21.74 2.35 -7.72
N LEU A 173 20.43 2.35 -7.95
CA LEU A 173 19.64 1.17 -8.28
C LEU A 173 19.73 0.85 -9.78
N LYS A 174 20.36 -0.27 -10.12
CA LYS A 174 20.52 -0.74 -11.52
C LYS A 174 20.25 -2.23 -11.65
N GLY A 175 19.79 -2.64 -12.83
CA GLY A 175 19.61 -4.05 -13.17
C GLY A 175 18.37 -4.70 -12.56
N TYR A 176 17.36 -3.92 -12.18
CA TYR A 176 16.06 -4.41 -11.78
C TYR A 176 15.06 -4.30 -12.93
N ASP A 177 14.10 -5.22 -12.97
CA ASP A 177 13.05 -5.26 -13.99
C ASP A 177 11.90 -4.30 -13.61
N CYS A 178 11.71 -4.02 -12.31
CA CYS A 178 10.92 -2.91 -11.80
C CYS A 178 11.34 -2.51 -10.38
N ILE A 179 10.94 -1.30 -9.97
CA ILE A 179 11.07 -0.81 -8.59
C ILE A 179 9.68 -0.61 -7.98
N VAL A 180 9.51 -1.08 -6.76
CA VAL A 180 8.33 -0.84 -5.92
C VAL A 180 8.69 0.21 -4.88
N LEU A 181 7.99 1.35 -4.90
CA LEU A 181 8.04 2.32 -3.81
C LEU A 181 6.98 1.92 -2.77
N ALA A 182 7.44 1.35 -1.66
CA ALA A 182 6.58 0.61 -0.75
C ALA A 182 5.69 1.48 0.16
N GLN A 183 5.80 2.82 0.08
CA GLN A 183 5.09 3.74 0.96
C GLN A 183 4.42 4.88 0.18
N ALA A 184 3.22 5.25 0.63
CA ALA A 184 2.44 6.32 0.02
C ALA A 184 3.16 7.68 -0.02
N SER A 185 4.03 7.96 0.95
CA SER A 185 4.84 9.19 0.98
C SER A 185 5.89 9.29 -0.14
N MET A 186 6.12 8.21 -0.86
CA MET A 186 7.05 8.14 -2.00
C MET A 186 6.31 8.25 -3.33
N ALA A 187 4.97 8.22 -3.33
CA ALA A 187 4.18 8.02 -4.54
C ALA A 187 4.35 9.14 -5.58
N HIS A 188 4.61 10.38 -5.13
CA HIS A 188 4.86 11.53 -6.01
C HIS A 188 6.20 11.45 -6.76
N LEU A 189 7.08 10.51 -6.40
CA LEU A 189 8.37 10.28 -7.05
C LEU A 189 8.32 9.15 -8.09
N GLU A 190 7.15 8.59 -8.43
CA GLU A 190 7.02 7.48 -9.39
C GLU A 190 7.72 7.79 -10.72
N ASP A 191 7.31 8.85 -11.40
CA ASP A 191 7.83 9.23 -12.73
C ASP A 191 9.31 9.63 -12.68
N GLU A 192 9.70 10.38 -11.65
CA GLU A 192 11.08 10.83 -11.48
C GLU A 192 12.02 9.66 -11.20
N THR A 193 11.62 8.73 -10.32
CA THR A 193 12.40 7.52 -10.03
C THR A 193 12.50 6.63 -11.27
N ALA A 194 11.44 6.54 -12.07
CA ALA A 194 11.45 5.79 -13.33
C ALA A 194 12.44 6.40 -14.33
N SER A 195 12.47 7.73 -14.42
CA SER A 195 13.44 8.44 -15.26
C SER A 195 14.89 8.24 -14.78
N ILE A 196 15.14 8.24 -13.46
CA ILE A 196 16.49 8.07 -12.90
C ILE A 196 17.01 6.64 -13.13
N THR A 197 16.16 5.65 -12.94
CA THR A 197 16.55 4.23 -12.90
C THR A 197 16.46 3.55 -14.26
N GLY A 198 15.69 4.13 -15.19
CA GLY A 198 15.44 3.57 -16.52
C GLY A 198 14.56 2.33 -16.52
N CYS A 199 13.81 2.07 -15.43
CA CYS A 199 12.89 0.94 -15.33
C CYS A 199 11.51 1.37 -14.80
N PRO A 200 10.46 0.55 -15.01
CA PRO A 200 9.14 0.83 -14.45
C PRO A 200 9.15 0.95 -12.93
N VAL A 201 8.48 1.97 -12.41
CA VAL A 201 8.28 2.19 -10.98
C VAL A 201 6.80 2.02 -10.63
N LEU A 202 6.53 1.39 -9.50
CA LEU A 202 5.18 1.08 -9.04
C LEU A 202 4.94 1.69 -7.67
N THR A 203 3.79 2.34 -7.53
CA THR A 203 3.28 2.88 -6.26
C THR A 203 1.89 2.32 -5.97
N SER A 204 1.60 2.11 -4.70
CA SER A 204 0.32 1.53 -4.26
C SER A 204 -0.91 2.44 -4.51
N PRO A 205 -0.90 3.76 -4.20
CA PRO A 205 -2.14 4.55 -4.21
C PRO A 205 -2.85 4.60 -5.56
N ARG A 206 -2.12 4.88 -6.65
CA ARG A 206 -2.71 4.98 -7.99
C ARG A 206 -3.26 3.63 -8.48
N LEU A 207 -2.51 2.56 -8.26
CA LEU A 207 -2.91 1.20 -8.66
C LEU A 207 -4.09 0.69 -7.82
N CYS A 208 -4.18 1.06 -6.54
CA CYS A 208 -5.33 0.77 -5.69
C CYS A 208 -6.58 1.49 -6.20
N MET A 209 -6.49 2.77 -6.55
CA MET A 209 -7.62 3.53 -7.10
C MET A 209 -8.11 2.95 -8.44
N GLU A 210 -7.19 2.50 -9.30
CA GLU A 210 -7.50 1.78 -10.54
C GLU A 210 -8.27 0.48 -10.25
N GLU A 211 -7.82 -0.31 -9.26
CA GLU A 211 -8.49 -1.54 -8.84
C GLU A 211 -9.87 -1.28 -8.24
N ILE A 212 -10.01 -0.26 -7.40
CA ILE A 212 -11.30 0.17 -6.82
C ILE A 212 -12.27 0.51 -7.94
N LYS A 213 -11.86 1.35 -8.89
CA LYS A 213 -12.70 1.76 -10.02
C LYS A 213 -13.21 0.55 -10.79
N LYS A 214 -12.28 -0.33 -11.21
CA LYS A 214 -12.63 -1.56 -11.93
C LYS A 214 -13.60 -2.42 -11.14
N LYS A 215 -13.39 -2.59 -9.83
CA LYS A 215 -14.25 -3.41 -8.98
C LYS A 215 -15.64 -2.80 -8.82
N LEU A 216 -15.76 -1.47 -8.72
CA LEU A 216 -17.05 -0.78 -8.66
C LEU A 216 -17.85 -0.89 -9.96
N GLU A 217 -17.17 -0.97 -11.10
CA GLU A 217 -17.80 -1.17 -12.42
C GLU A 217 -18.30 -2.61 -12.62
N GLU A 218 -17.76 -3.58 -11.89
CA GLU A 218 -18.17 -5.00 -11.93
C GLU A 218 -19.38 -5.32 -11.02
N ILE A 219 -19.66 -4.47 -10.03
CA ILE A 219 -20.80 -4.58 -9.10
C ILE A 219 -21.97 -3.81 -9.69
#